data_AF-A0A969CZ29-F1
#
_entry.id   AF-A0A969CZ29-F1
#
_cell.length_a   1.000
_cell.length_b   1.000
_cell.length_c   1.000
_cell.angle_alpha   90.00
_cell.angle_beta   90.00
_cell.angle_gamma   90.00
#
_symmetry.space_group_name_H-M   'P 1'
#
loop_
_entity.id
_entity.type
_entity.pdbx_description
1 polymer ?
#
loop_
_entity_poly.entity_id
_entity_poly.type
_entity_poly.pdbx_seq_one_letter_code
_entity_poly.pdbx_strand_id
1 'polypeptide(L)'
;MAAAGEKTEESVDHDLRFHLSILEATNNPFLVSMGHVIESAIAFNIKLSVKFPNLRIQSVPLHRVVLDRIEKGDPRGAQAAMVKLLQEAQVDIERILAKPRGRAARAASTRRLRKALR
;
A
#
# COMPACT_ATOMS: atom_id res chain seq x y z
N MET A 1 12.83 5.24 -9.15
CA MET A 1 12.99 4.30 -8.01
C MET A 1 13.88 4.85 -6.89
N ALA A 2 14.14 6.17 -6.81
CA ALA A 2 14.98 6.73 -5.76
C ALA A 2 14.47 8.12 -5.35
N ALA A 3 13.44 8.10 -4.51
CA ALA A 3 13.17 9.07 -3.46
C ALA A 3 12.10 8.41 -2.58
N ALA A 4 12.48 7.95 -1.39
CA ALA A 4 11.48 7.69 -0.36
C ALA A 4 10.90 9.06 -0.01
N GLY A 5 9.85 9.46 -0.71
CA GLY A 5 9.15 10.70 -0.43
C GLY A 5 8.60 10.61 0.99
N GLU A 6 9.16 11.41 1.89
CA GLU A 6 8.50 11.82 3.13
C GLU A 6 7.15 12.52 2.83
N LYS A 7 6.91 12.85 1.54
CA LYS A 7 5.64 13.30 0.97
C LYS A 7 4.82 12.13 0.41
N THR A 8 3.66 11.99 0.99
CA THR A 8 2.78 10.82 0.94
C THR A 8 2.02 10.61 -0.36
N GLU A 9 1.81 11.65 -1.17
CA GLU A 9 1.14 11.51 -2.49
C GLU A 9 2.13 11.12 -3.59
N GLU A 10 3.37 11.60 -3.54
CA GLU A 10 4.43 11.24 -4.48
C GLU A 10 4.77 9.74 -4.39
N SER A 11 4.73 9.16 -3.19
CA SER A 11 4.92 7.71 -3.02
C SER A 11 3.82 6.85 -3.68
N VAL A 12 2.59 7.37 -3.81
CA VAL A 12 1.51 6.64 -4.47
C VAL A 12 1.76 6.58 -5.98
N ASP A 13 2.07 7.73 -6.59
CA ASP A 13 2.36 7.82 -8.03
C ASP A 13 3.53 6.91 -8.43
N HIS A 14 4.61 6.91 -7.64
CA HIS A 14 5.78 6.10 -7.93
C HIS A 14 5.53 4.59 -7.85
N ASP A 15 4.81 4.13 -6.83
CA ASP A 15 4.48 2.71 -6.67
C ASP A 15 3.54 2.27 -7.82
N LEU A 16 2.52 3.06 -8.15
CA LEU A 16 1.61 2.77 -9.28
C LEU A 16 2.34 2.69 -10.61
N ARG A 17 3.17 3.69 -10.92
CA ARG A 17 3.95 3.73 -12.17
C ARG A 17 4.86 2.52 -12.30
N PHE A 18 5.45 2.04 -11.20
CA PHE A 18 6.25 0.82 -11.25
C PHE A 18 5.42 -0.40 -11.65
N HIS A 19 4.28 -0.61 -11.01
CA HIS A 19 3.41 -1.74 -11.35
C HIS A 19 2.92 -1.68 -12.79
N LEU A 20 2.54 -0.49 -13.26
CA LEU A 20 2.08 -0.29 -14.64
C LEU A 20 3.17 -0.57 -15.67
N SER A 21 4.39 -0.07 -15.45
CA SER A 21 5.50 -0.34 -16.37
C SER A 21 5.79 -1.84 -16.49
N ILE A 22 5.62 -2.63 -15.42
CA ILE A 22 5.74 -4.10 -15.49
C ILE A 22 4.61 -4.69 -16.36
N LEU A 23 3.37 -4.23 -16.18
CA LEU A 23 2.22 -4.73 -16.94
C LEU A 23 2.32 -4.35 -18.42
N GLU A 24 2.72 -3.12 -18.74
CA GLU A 24 2.98 -2.65 -20.11
C GLU A 24 4.08 -3.49 -20.78
N ALA A 25 5.14 -3.83 -20.05
CA ALA A 25 6.23 -4.67 -20.55
C ALA A 25 5.80 -6.11 -20.90
N THR A 26 4.64 -6.58 -20.44
CA THR A 26 4.09 -7.88 -20.87
C THR A 26 3.59 -7.88 -22.31
N ASN A 27 3.41 -6.70 -22.91
CA ASN A 27 2.78 -6.51 -24.22
C ASN A 27 1.42 -7.22 -24.35
N ASN A 28 0.67 -7.28 -23.24
CA ASN A 28 -0.64 -7.91 -23.16
C ASN A 28 -1.72 -6.87 -22.81
N PRO A 29 -2.53 -6.41 -23.78
CA PRO A 29 -3.54 -5.39 -23.57
C PRO A 29 -4.57 -5.72 -22.48
N PHE A 30 -4.86 -7.01 -22.26
CA PHE A 30 -5.76 -7.44 -21.19
C PHE A 30 -5.13 -7.18 -19.80
N LEU A 31 -3.84 -7.48 -19.63
CA LEU A 31 -3.13 -7.23 -18.38
C LEU A 31 -2.97 -5.74 -18.08
N VAL A 32 -2.75 -4.92 -19.12
CA VAL A 32 -2.71 -3.46 -18.99
C VAL A 32 -4.07 -2.91 -18.54
N SER A 33 -5.16 -3.34 -19.19
CA SER A 33 -6.53 -2.93 -18.82
C SER A 33 -6.90 -3.34 -17.39
N MET A 34 -6.54 -4.57 -16.99
CA MET A 34 -6.72 -5.05 -15.61
C MET A 34 -5.87 -4.24 -14.62
N GLY A 35 -4.67 -3.80 -15.03
CA GLY A 35 -3.79 -2.94 -14.26
C GLY A 35 -4.50 -1.68 -13.76
N HIS A 36 -5.24 -0.99 -14.63
CA HIS A 36 -5.99 0.21 -14.26
C HIS A 36 -7.07 -0.02 -13.20
N VAL A 37 -7.66 -1.22 -13.15
CA VAL A 37 -8.60 -1.58 -12.07
C VAL A 37 -7.83 -1.79 -10.75
N ILE A 38 -6.69 -2.47 -10.83
CA ILE A 38 -5.82 -2.75 -9.68
C ILE A 38 -5.23 -1.45 -9.10
N GLU A 39 -4.95 -0.44 -9.94
CA GLU A 39 -4.46 0.87 -9.50
C GLU A 39 -5.34 1.49 -8.42
N SER A 40 -6.67 1.44 -8.59
CA SER A 40 -7.61 2.04 -7.64
C SER A 40 -7.50 1.38 -6.26
N ALA A 41 -7.32 0.05 -6.23
CA ALA A 41 -7.15 -0.70 -5.00
C ALA A 41 -5.78 -0.42 -4.35
N ILE A 42 -4.70 -0.38 -5.13
CA ILE A 42 -3.35 -0.06 -4.64
C ILE A 42 -3.30 1.39 -4.11
N ALA A 43 -3.84 2.34 -4.85
CA ALA A 43 -3.90 3.75 -4.45
C ALA A 43 -4.67 3.92 -3.13
N PHE A 44 -5.80 3.23 -2.99
CA PHE A 44 -6.55 3.21 -1.74
C PHE A 44 -5.74 2.62 -0.59
N ASN A 45 -5.05 1.50 -0.82
CA ASN A 45 -4.18 0.87 0.18
C ASN A 45 -3.09 1.83 0.66
N ILE A 46 -2.31 2.40 -0.25
CA ILE A 46 -1.21 3.29 0.10
C ILE A 46 -1.73 4.52 0.86
N LYS A 47 -2.82 5.14 0.39
CA LYS A 47 -3.47 6.28 1.07
C LYS A 47 -3.96 5.93 2.48
N LEU A 48 -4.42 4.70 2.69
CA LEU A 48 -4.84 4.23 4.02
C LEU A 48 -3.61 4.00 4.91
N SER A 49 -2.59 3.31 4.40
CA SER A 49 -1.37 2.94 5.12
C SER A 49 -0.52 4.14 5.55
N VAL A 50 -0.49 5.18 4.72
CA VAL A 50 0.13 6.48 5.06
C VAL A 50 -0.43 7.09 6.35
N LYS A 51 -1.73 6.91 6.64
CA LYS A 51 -2.35 7.50 7.85
C LYS A 51 -1.87 6.83 9.15
N PHE A 52 -1.17 5.70 9.02
CA PHE A 52 -0.66 4.90 10.12
C PHE A 52 0.82 4.52 9.87
N PRO A 53 1.74 5.51 9.86
CA PRO A 53 3.14 5.29 9.46
C PRO A 53 3.84 4.21 10.31
N ASN A 54 3.48 4.09 11.58
CA ASN A 54 4.03 3.07 12.48
C ASN A 54 3.59 1.63 12.15
N LEU A 55 2.56 1.48 11.31
CA LEU A 55 2.01 0.20 10.87
C LEU A 55 2.31 -0.07 9.39
N ARG A 56 3.03 0.83 8.71
CA ARG A 56 3.33 0.74 7.29
C ARG A 56 4.68 0.04 7.08
N ILE A 57 4.74 -0.89 6.15
CA ILE A 57 5.95 -1.53 5.65
C ILE A 57 6.80 -0.53 4.88
N GLN A 58 8.10 -0.82 4.84
CA GLN A 58 8.99 -0.18 3.90
C GLN A 58 8.84 -0.87 2.54
N SER A 59 7.97 -0.33 1.68
CA SER A 59 7.67 -0.91 0.36
C SER A 59 8.84 -0.80 -0.62
N VAL A 60 9.66 0.25 -0.55
CA VAL A 60 10.76 0.51 -1.50
C VAL A 60 11.79 -0.64 -1.56
N PRO A 61 12.32 -1.17 -0.44
CA PRO A 61 13.18 -2.36 -0.48
C PRO A 61 12.53 -3.57 -1.15
N LEU A 62 11.22 -3.78 -0.97
CA LEU A 62 10.50 -4.90 -1.58
C LEU A 62 10.37 -4.72 -3.10
N HIS A 63 10.06 -3.51 -3.56
CA HIS A 63 10.05 -3.18 -4.99
C HIS A 63 11.44 -3.37 -5.63
N ARG A 64 12.52 -3.01 -4.91
CA ARG A 64 13.89 -3.23 -5.39
C ARG A 64 14.17 -4.71 -5.65
N VAL A 65 13.71 -5.60 -4.75
CA VAL A 65 13.86 -7.05 -4.94
C VAL A 65 13.12 -7.51 -6.20
N VAL A 66 11.92 -7.01 -6.48
CA VAL A 66 11.19 -7.32 -7.72
C VAL A 66 11.99 -6.86 -8.94
N LEU A 67 12.46 -5.61 -8.94
CA LEU A 67 13.25 -5.04 -10.03
C LEU A 67 14.51 -5.87 -10.30
N ASP A 68 15.28 -6.17 -9.26
CA ASP A 68 16.53 -6.94 -9.40
C ASP A 68 16.30 -8.34 -10.00
N ARG A 69 15.13 -8.95 -9.76
CA ARG A 69 14.76 -10.25 -10.34
C ARG A 69 14.37 -10.12 -11.81
N ILE A 70 13.65 -9.06 -12.17
CA ILE A 70 13.30 -8.76 -13.56
C ILE A 70 14.56 -8.46 -14.37
N GLU A 71 15.47 -7.63 -13.86
CA GLU A 71 16.74 -7.27 -14.52
C GLU A 71 17.63 -8.50 -14.78
N LYS A 72 17.56 -9.50 -13.90
CA LYS A 72 18.28 -10.78 -14.05
C LYS A 72 17.61 -11.78 -14.99
N GLY A 73 16.43 -11.46 -15.52
CA GLY A 73 15.65 -12.41 -16.31
C GLY A 73 15.18 -13.63 -15.49
N ASP A 74 14.91 -13.46 -14.19
CA ASP A 74 14.43 -14.52 -13.30
C ASP A 74 12.91 -14.41 -13.11
N PRO A 75 12.08 -15.01 -14.00
CA PRO A 75 10.63 -14.85 -13.95
C PRO A 75 10.01 -15.47 -12.69
N ARG A 76 10.51 -16.62 -12.23
CA ARG A 76 9.99 -17.28 -11.02
C ARG A 76 10.33 -16.47 -9.77
N GLY A 77 11.55 -15.94 -9.69
CA GLY A 77 11.96 -15.08 -8.60
C GLY A 77 11.24 -13.74 -8.59
N ALA A 78 10.98 -13.15 -9.76
CA ALA A 78 10.18 -11.92 -9.88
C ALA A 78 8.73 -12.14 -9.41
N GLN A 79 8.11 -13.26 -9.82
CA GLN A 79 6.79 -13.65 -9.34
C GLN A 79 6.77 -13.83 -7.83
N ALA A 80 7.71 -14.60 -7.27
CA ALA A 80 7.78 -14.84 -5.83
C ALA A 80 8.00 -13.56 -5.04
N ALA A 81 8.85 -12.65 -5.53
CA ALA A 81 9.08 -11.34 -4.93
C ALA A 81 7.81 -10.47 -4.95
N MET A 82 7.07 -10.46 -6.07
CA MET A 82 5.82 -9.72 -6.19
C MET A 82 4.74 -10.27 -5.24
N VAL A 83 4.60 -11.60 -5.14
CA VAL A 83 3.67 -12.23 -4.20
C VAL A 83 4.01 -11.84 -2.76
N LYS A 84 5.29 -11.88 -2.39
CA LYS A 84 5.73 -11.46 -1.06
C LYS A 84 5.38 -9.99 -0.80
N LEU A 85 5.63 -9.10 -1.76
CA LEU A 85 5.30 -7.68 -1.64
C LEU A 85 3.80 -7.48 -1.36
N LEU A 86 2.93 -8.19 -2.09
CA LEU A 86 1.48 -8.14 -1.88
C LEU A 86 1.07 -8.67 -0.51
N GLN A 87 1.70 -9.75 -0.03
CA GLN A 87 1.43 -10.32 1.30
C GLN A 87 1.79 -9.34 2.43
N GLU A 88 2.95 -8.69 2.35
CA GLU A 88 3.37 -7.68 3.33
C GLU A 88 2.37 -6.51 3.33
N ALA A 89 1.95 -6.04 2.14
CA ALA A 89 0.96 -4.98 2.01
C ALA A 89 -0.42 -5.37 2.57
N GLN A 90 -0.81 -6.65 2.46
CA GLN A 90 -2.03 -7.17 3.06
C GLN A 90 -1.96 -7.16 4.59
N VAL A 91 -0.86 -7.67 5.17
CA VAL A 91 -0.65 -7.71 6.63
C VAL A 91 -0.74 -6.30 7.24
N ASP A 92 -0.20 -5.30 6.56
CA ASP A 92 -0.32 -3.90 7.00
C ASP A 92 -1.76 -3.40 7.03
N ILE A 93 -2.53 -3.64 5.97
CA ILE A 93 -3.95 -3.29 5.94
C ILE A 93 -4.69 -3.99 7.07
N GLU A 94 -4.45 -5.27 7.30
CA GLU A 94 -5.11 -6.02 8.37
C GLU A 94 -4.81 -5.41 9.73
N ARG A 95 -3.56 -5.02 10.00
CA ARG A 95 -3.17 -4.32 11.24
C ARG A 95 -3.86 -2.96 11.38
N ILE A 96 -3.98 -2.22 10.29
CA ILE A 96 -4.66 -0.92 10.27
C ILE A 96 -6.15 -1.08 10.56
N LEU A 97 -6.80 -2.07 9.95
CA LEU A 97 -8.23 -2.34 10.10
C LEU A 97 -8.57 -2.95 11.46
N ALA A 98 -7.68 -3.77 12.03
CA ALA A 98 -7.85 -4.36 13.36
C ALA A 98 -7.74 -3.34 14.50
N LYS A 99 -7.12 -2.17 14.25
CA LYS A 99 -7.05 -1.10 15.26
C LYS A 99 -8.47 -0.57 15.52
N PRO A 100 -9.02 -0.72 16.75
CA PRO A 100 -10.39 -0.30 17.01
C PRO A 100 -10.53 1.21 16.76
N ARG A 101 -11.43 1.56 15.85
CA ARG A 101 -11.84 2.95 15.58
C ARG A 101 -12.37 3.56 16.88
N GLY A 102 -11.51 4.24 17.62
CA GLY A 102 -11.87 5.20 18.65
C GLY A 102 -12.96 4.77 19.63
N ARG A 103 -12.77 3.68 20.40
CA ARG A 103 -13.48 3.53 21.69
C ARG A 103 -13.21 4.76 22.61
N ALA A 104 -12.10 5.46 22.37
CA ALA A 104 -11.75 6.75 22.99
C ALA A 104 -12.63 7.94 22.55
N ALA A 105 -13.12 7.99 21.30
CA ALA A 105 -13.97 9.09 20.83
C ALA A 105 -15.40 8.98 21.40
N ARG A 106 -15.93 7.75 21.52
CA ARG A 106 -17.27 7.51 22.08
C ARG A 106 -17.34 7.74 23.60
N ALA A 107 -16.25 7.42 24.33
CA ALA A 107 -16.12 7.65 25.77
C ALA A 107 -15.93 9.14 26.13
N ALA A 108 -15.23 9.91 25.29
CA ALA A 108 -15.06 11.35 25.47
C ALA A 108 -16.39 12.12 25.31
N SER A 109 -17.25 11.70 24.37
CA SER A 109 -18.56 12.31 24.15
C SER A 109 -19.56 12.02 25.27
N THR A 110 -19.56 10.81 25.85
CA THR A 110 -20.42 10.46 26.99
C THR A 110 -20.01 11.18 28.28
N ARG A 111 -18.71 11.44 28.48
CA ARG A 111 -18.20 12.19 29.63
C ARG A 111 -18.52 13.69 29.55
N ARG A 112 -18.51 14.30 28.36
CA ARG A 112 -18.90 15.71 28.14
C ARG A 112 -20.40 15.92 28.34
N LEU A 113 -21.24 15.00 27.87
CA LEU A 113 -22.69 15.09 28.05
C LEU A 113 -23.11 15.03 29.54
N ARG A 114 -22.45 14.16 30.32
CA ARG A 114 -22.69 14.04 31.78
C ARG A 114 -22.23 15.25 32.60
N LYS A 115 -21.25 16.03 32.11
CA LYS A 115 -20.79 17.26 32.78
C LYS A 115 -21.67 18.47 32.45
N ALA A 116 -22.37 18.46 31.31
CA ALA A 116 -23.29 19.52 30.90
C ALA A 116 -24.71 19.39 31.50
N LEU A 117 -25.02 18.24 32.12
CA LEU A 117 -26.29 17.94 32.78
C LEU A 117 -26.22 18.05 34.32
N ARG A 118 -25.18 18.71 34.85
CA ARG A 118 -25.03 19.14 36.25
C ARG A 118 -24.81 20.63 36.26
#